data_AF-A0A2D2GZV9-F1
#
_entry.id   AF-A0A2D2GZV9-F1
#
_cell.length_a   1.000
_cell.length_b   1.000
_cell.length_c   1.000
_cell.angle_alpha   90.00
_cell.angle_beta   90.00
_cell.angle_gamma   90.00
#
_symmetry.space_group_name_H-M   'P 1'
#
loop_
_entity.id
_entity.type
_entity.pdbx_description
1 polymer ?
#
loop_
_entity_poly.entity_id
_entity_poly.type
_entity_poly.pdbx_seq_one_letter_code
_entity_poly.pdbx_strand_id
1 'polypeptide(L)' 'MIVKNPHVLQNGYLQVLHMDGRPGWVEAKVLEPWVNNNAPGVRCVPAMMSNGRPGFDYIRPRR' A
#
# COMPACT_ATOMS: atom_id res chain seq x y z
N MET A 1 -4.47 -5.42 0.30
CA MET A 1 -4.77 -4.47 -0.80
C MET A 1 -3.74 -3.35 -0.73
N ILE A 2 -3.42 -2.75 -1.88
CA ILE A 2 -2.43 -1.69 -2.01
C ILE A 2 -3.17 -0.39 -2.36
N VAL A 3 -3.04 0.66 -1.55
CA VAL A 3 -3.61 1.98 -1.88
C VAL A 3 -2.74 2.66 -2.93
N LYS A 4 -3.36 3.18 -3.99
CA LYS A 4 -2.66 3.88 -5.07
C LYS A 4 -2.03 5.18 -4.55
N ASN A 5 -0.76 5.42 -4.90
CA ASN A 5 -0.03 6.66 -4.62
C ASN A 5 0.29 7.38 -5.95
N PRO A 6 0.01 8.69 -6.12
CA PRO A 6 -0.67 9.60 -5.19
C PRO A 6 -2.10 9.14 -4.84
N HIS A 7 -2.52 9.42 -3.61
CA HIS A 7 -3.89 9.15 -3.16
C HIS A 7 -4.85 10.01 -3.98
N VAL A 8 -5.81 9.38 -4.66
CA VAL A 8 -6.88 10.07 -5.38
C VAL A 8 -8.19 9.78 -4.67
N LEU A 9 -8.66 10.74 -3.87
CA LEU A 9 -9.92 10.64 -3.15
C LEU A 9 -11.10 10.96 -4.08
N GLN A 10 -12.03 10.03 -4.24
CA GLN A 10 -13.26 10.23 -5.01
C GLN A 10 -14.46 9.79 -4.18
N ASN A 11 -15.33 10.74 -3.84
CA ASN A 11 -16.55 10.50 -3.05
C ASN A 11 -16.31 9.75 -1.73
N GLY A 12 -15.16 10.00 -1.07
CA GLY A 12 -14.78 9.33 0.18
C GLY A 12 -14.07 7.99 0.01
N TYR A 13 -13.81 7.55 -1.23
CA TYR A 13 -13.11 6.30 -1.53
C TYR A 13 -11.74 6.55 -2.16
N LEU A 14 -10.81 5.63 -1.94
CA LEU A 14 -9.49 5.60 -2.54
C LEU A 14 -9.36 4.40 -3.49
N GLN A 15 -8.66 4.61 -4.61
CA GLN A 15 -8.33 3.54 -5.55
C GLN A 15 -7.32 2.57 -4.93
N VAL A 16 -7.59 1.28 -5.08
CA VAL A 16 -6.70 0.21 -4.63
C VAL A 16 -6.40 -0.80 -5.74
N LEU A 17 -5.30 -1.51 -5.58
CA LEU A 17 -5.00 -2.74 -6.29
C LEU A 17 -5.11 -3.93 -5.31
N HIS A 18 -5.95 -4.90 -5.64
CA HIS A 18 -6.04 -6.15 -4.90
C HIS A 18 -4.82 -7.05 -5.22
N MET A 19 -4.52 -8.00 -4.35
CA MET A 19 -3.34 -8.88 -4.51
C MET A 19 -3.49 -9.86 -5.68
N ASP A 20 -4.71 -10.01 -6.21
CA ASP A 20 -5.04 -10.74 -7.43
C ASP A 20 -4.86 -9.87 -8.70
N GLY A 21 -4.40 -8.62 -8.56
CA GLY A 21 -4.19 -7.67 -9.65
C GLY A 21 -5.44 -6.92 -10.11
N ARG A 22 -6.61 -7.14 -9.49
CA ARG A 22 -7.83 -6.43 -9.86
C ARG A 22 -7.88 -5.03 -9.23
N PRO A 23 -8.32 -4.00 -9.96
CA PRO A 23 -8.56 -2.68 -9.37
C PRO A 23 -9.81 -2.70 -8.48
N GLY A 24 -9.86 -1.80 -7.50
CA GLY A 24 -11.00 -1.64 -6.61
C GLY A 24 -11.03 -0.29 -5.91
N TRP A 25 -11.98 -0.16 -4.99
CA TRP A 25 -12.17 1.03 -4.15
C TRP A 25 -12.29 0.63 -2.69
N VAL A 26 -11.71 1.43 -1.80
CA VAL A 26 -11.85 1.28 -0.35
C VAL A 26 -12.26 2.61 0.27
N GLU A 27 -13.11 2.57 1.28
CA GLU A 27 -13.52 3.80 1.97
C GLU A 27 -12.31 4.40 2.71
N ALA A 28 -12.05 5.69 2.52
CA ALA A 28 -10.84 6.31 3.07
C ALA A 28 -10.81 6.30 4.60
N LYS A 29 -11.99 6.37 5.24
CA LYS A 29 -12.15 6.43 6.69
C LYS A 29 -11.76 5.14 7.42
N VAL A 30 -11.70 4.01 6.71
CA VAL A 30 -11.34 2.72 7.31
C VAL A 30 -9.85 2.39 7.15
N LEU A 31 -9.09 3.28 6.52
CA LEU A 31 -7.65 3.09 6.31
C LEU A 31 -6.85 3.71 7.43
N GLU A 32 -5.89 2.94 7.95
CA GLU A 32 -4.86 3.42 8.85
C GLU A 32 -3.48 3.18 8.21
N PRO A 33 -2.53 4.13 8.36
CA PRO A 33 -1.16 3.90 7.96
C PRO A 33 -0.58 2.69 8.71
N TRP A 34 -0.04 1.73 7.97
CA TRP A 34 0.65 0.61 8.59
C TRP A 34 2.00 1.06 9.14
N VAL A 35 2.30 0.68 10.38
CA VAL A 35 3.58 0.94 11.06
C VAL A 35 4.13 -0.37 11.62
N ASN A 36 5.43 -0.62 11.40
CA ASN A 36 6.12 -1.73 12.04
C ASN A 36 6.62 -1.32 13.44
N ASN A 37 6.01 -1.84 14.50
CA ASN A 37 6.40 -1.52 15.87
C ASN A 37 7.86 -1.88 16.20
N ASN A 38 8.41 -2.94 15.58
CA ASN A 38 9.79 -3.38 15.79
C ASN A 38 10.80 -2.60 14.92
N ALA A 39 10.33 -1.87 13.92
CA ALA A 39 11.17 -1.06 13.04
C ALA A 39 10.40 0.17 12.50
N PRO A 40 10.13 1.19 13.33
CA PRO A 40 9.22 2.30 12.97
C PRO A 40 9.67 3.14 11.77
N GLY A 41 10.97 3.13 11.45
CA GLY A 41 11.51 3.82 10.28
C GLY A 41 11.21 3.12 8.95
N VAL A 42 10.81 1.84 8.97
CA VAL A 42 10.56 1.07 7.75
C VAL A 42 9.23 1.47 7.13
N ARG A 43 9.25 1.75 5.82
CA ARG A 43 8.05 2.00 5.04
C ARG A 43 7.79 0.84 4.07
N CYS A 44 6.55 0.37 4.04
CA CYS A 44 6.07 -0.54 2.99
C CYS A 44 5.93 0.25 1.68
N VAL A 45 6.61 -0.22 0.64
CA VAL A 45 6.51 0.35 -0.70
C VAL A 45 5.89 -0.70 -1.62
N PRO A 46 4.79 -0.40 -2.31
CA PRO A 46 4.22 -1.31 -3.28
C PRO A 46 5.25 -1.70 -4.35
N ALA A 47 5.36 -2.99 -4.66
CA ALA A 47 6.33 -3.49 -5.63
C ALA A 47 5.79 -4.70 -6.40
N MET A 48 6.35 -4.96 -7.58
CA MET A 48 6.19 -6.24 -8.26
C MET A 48 7.22 -7.23 -7.72
N MET A 49 6.75 -8.35 -7.18
CA MET A 49 7.61 -9.37 -6.60
C MET A 49 8.24 -10.25 -7.70
N SER A 50 9.31 -10.98 -7.36
CA SER A 50 9.99 -11.90 -8.29
C SER A 50 9.09 -13.02 -8.84
N ASN A 51 8.01 -13.34 -8.15
CA ASN A 51 6.99 -14.31 -8.59
C ASN A 51 5.93 -13.69 -9.53
N GLY A 52 6.11 -12.45 -9.97
CA GLY A 52 5.21 -11.75 -10.87
C GLY A 52 3.90 -11.28 -10.24
N ARG A 53 3.75 -11.34 -8.91
CA ARG A 53 2.55 -10.87 -8.20
C ARG A 53 2.77 -9.49 -7.56
N PRO A 54 1.72 -8.66 -7.44
CA PRO A 54 1.78 -7.45 -6.62
C PRO A 54 2.12 -7.79 -5.17
N GLY A 55 2.92 -6.94 -4.52
CA GLY A 55 3.31 -7.09 -3.13
C GLY A 55 3.85 -5.80 -2.53
N PHE A 56 4.62 -5.95 -1.47
CA PHE A 56 5.28 -4.85 -0.79
C PHE A 56 6.76 -5.17 -0.59
N ASP A 57 7.61 -4.21 -0.88
CA ASP A 57 9.01 -4.17 -0.48
C ASP A 57 9.18 -3.24 0.73
N TYR A 58 10.33 -3.32 1.38
CA TYR A 58 10.65 -2.56 2.58
C TYR A 58 11.88 -1.71 2.37
N ILE A 59 11.69 -0.40 2.22
CA ILE A 59 12.82 0.53 2.20
C ILE A 59 13.20 0.82 3.65
N ARG A 60 14.41 0.42 4.04
CA ARG A 60 15.02 0.87 5.30
C ARG A 60 15.53 2.31 5.11
N PRO A 61 15.27 3.24 6.06
CA PRO A 61 15.95 4.52 6.04
C PRO A 61 17.46 4.29 6.04
N ARG A 62 18.21 5.10 5.28
CA ARG A 62 19.67 5.14 5.42
C ARG A 62 19.99 5.48 6.88
N ARG A 63 20.84 4.66 7.51
CA ARG A 63 21.37 4.90 8.85
C ARG A 63 22.08 6.24 8.91
#